data_AF-A0A1Z3NCH2-F1
#
_entry.id   AF-A0A1Z3NCH2-F1
#
_cell.length_a   1.000
_cell.length_b   1.000
_cell.length_c   1.000
_cell.angle_alpha   90.00
_cell.angle_beta   90.00
_cell.angle_gamma   90.00
#
_symmetry.space_group_name_H-M   'P 1'
#
loop_
_entity.id
_entity.type
_entity.pdbx_description
1 polymer ?
#
loop_
_entity_poly.entity_id
_entity_poly.type
_entity_poly.pdbx_seq_one_letter_code
_entity_poly.pdbx_strand_id
1 'polypeptide(L)'
;MKGRRTSMSKSGATSKASRKNQTTIPARVRQALGIAKGDTLLWTVNGDEVNIRIINRKQVDWTKTSELSLLEWTAEAEKPKDPEVSV
;
A
#
# COMPACT_ATOMS: atom_id res chain seq x y z
N MET A 1 -18.87 -33.76 -12.71
CA MET A 1 -18.06 -32.54 -12.89
C MET A 1 -16.86 -32.60 -11.96
N LYS A 2 -15.64 -32.78 -12.48
CA LYS A 2 -14.42 -32.82 -11.65
C LYS A 2 -13.68 -31.50 -11.84
N GLY A 3 -13.69 -30.67 -10.79
CA GLY A 3 -13.10 -29.35 -10.79
C GLY A 3 -11.63 -29.41 -11.19
N ARG A 4 -11.28 -28.68 -12.26
CA ARG A 4 -9.91 -28.51 -12.73
C ARG A 4 -9.18 -27.67 -11.68
N ARG A 5 -8.50 -28.33 -10.74
CA ARG A 5 -7.48 -27.68 -9.91
C ARG A 5 -6.39 -27.24 -10.87
N THR A 6 -6.39 -25.97 -11.25
CA THR A 6 -5.26 -25.34 -11.95
C THR A 6 -4.03 -25.50 -11.07
N SER A 7 -3.19 -26.48 -11.41
CA SER A 7 -1.85 -26.58 -10.84
C SER A 7 -1.13 -25.29 -11.20
N MET A 8 -0.99 -24.37 -10.23
CA MET A 8 -0.16 -23.20 -10.44
C MET A 8 1.26 -23.70 -10.68
N SER A 9 1.75 -23.56 -11.91
CA SER A 9 3.12 -23.91 -12.27
C SER A 9 4.06 -23.10 -11.38
N LYS A 10 4.81 -23.79 -10.49
CA LYS A 10 5.76 -23.19 -9.56
C LYS A 10 6.85 -22.49 -10.38
N SER A 11 6.67 -21.20 -10.56
CA SER A 11 7.55 -20.33 -11.33
C SER A 11 8.77 -19.98 -10.48
N GLY A 12 9.78 -20.85 -10.48
CA GLY A 12 11.06 -20.55 -9.84
C GLY A 12 11.86 -19.50 -10.61
N ALA A 13 12.60 -18.65 -9.90
CA ALA A 13 13.65 -17.80 -10.46
C ALA A 13 14.76 -17.64 -9.40
N THR A 14 15.99 -17.40 -9.84
CA THR A 14 17.15 -17.25 -8.96
C THR A 14 17.78 -15.86 -9.13
N SER A 15 18.43 -15.38 -8.08
CA SER A 15 19.21 -14.14 -8.06
C SER A 15 20.38 -14.30 -7.10
N LYS A 16 21.46 -13.54 -7.34
CA LYS A 16 22.66 -13.59 -6.49
C LYS A 16 22.56 -12.56 -5.38
N ALA A 17 22.97 -12.96 -4.18
CA ALA A 17 23.22 -12.03 -3.10
C ALA A 17 24.46 -11.18 -3.42
N SER A 18 24.34 -9.87 -3.18
CA SER A 18 25.45 -8.93 -3.22
C SER A 18 26.32 -9.03 -1.96
N ARG A 19 27.43 -8.30 -1.93
CA ARG A 19 28.33 -8.22 -0.76
C ARG A 19 27.65 -7.76 0.55
N LYS A 20 26.51 -7.08 0.46
CA LYS A 20 25.72 -6.62 1.61
C LYS A 20 24.54 -7.56 1.93
N ASN A 21 24.57 -8.80 1.43
CA ASN A 21 23.49 -9.78 1.57
C ASN A 21 22.13 -9.33 1.01
N GLN A 22 22.14 -8.37 0.09
CA GLN A 22 20.94 -7.94 -0.63
C GLN A 22 20.82 -8.73 -1.92
N THR A 23 19.63 -9.23 -2.24
CA THR A 23 19.33 -9.81 -3.54
C THR A 23 18.19 -9.05 -4.21
N THR A 24 18.16 -9.09 -5.53
CA THR A 24 17.06 -8.52 -6.31
C THR A 24 15.92 -9.52 -6.42
N ILE A 25 14.70 -9.00 -6.51
CA ILE A 25 13.52 -9.82 -6.81
C ILE A 25 13.46 -10.00 -8.34
N PRO A 26 13.61 -11.23 -8.88
CA PRO A 26 13.62 -11.46 -10.31
C PRO A 26 12.35 -10.93 -10.99
N ALA A 27 12.46 -10.47 -12.23
CA ALA A 27 11.36 -9.85 -12.96
C ALA A 27 10.09 -10.73 -13.01
N ARG A 28 10.26 -12.03 -13.26
CA ARG A 28 9.16 -13.00 -13.26
C ARG A 28 8.43 -13.08 -11.91
N VAL A 29 9.18 -13.02 -10.81
CA VAL A 29 8.61 -13.06 -9.45
C VAL A 29 7.87 -11.76 -9.15
N ARG A 30 8.44 -10.60 -9.51
CA ARG A 30 7.77 -9.29 -9.37
C ARG A 30 6.45 -9.24 -10.13
N GLN A 31 6.44 -9.70 -11.38
CA GLN A 31 5.25 -9.72 -12.22
C GLN A 31 4.19 -10.69 -11.68
N ALA A 32 4.60 -11.90 -11.27
CA ALA A 32 3.67 -12.91 -10.73
C ALA A 32 3.01 -12.47 -9.42
N LEU A 33 3.73 -11.74 -8.56
CA LEU A 33 3.22 -11.27 -7.27
C LEU A 33 2.68 -9.83 -7.32
N GLY A 34 2.84 -9.13 -8.44
CA GLY A 34 2.43 -7.73 -8.59
C GLY A 34 3.16 -6.77 -7.65
N ILE A 35 4.45 -7.01 -7.39
CA ILE A 35 5.29 -6.19 -6.49
C ILE A 35 5.64 -4.87 -7.17
N ALA A 36 5.32 -3.76 -6.50
CA ALA A 36 5.62 -2.40 -6.91
C ALA A 36 6.63 -1.73 -5.96
N LYS A 37 7.15 -0.56 -6.38
CA LYS A 37 8.01 0.28 -5.54
C LYS A 37 7.19 0.78 -4.34
N GLY A 38 7.73 0.61 -3.14
CA GLY A 38 7.07 1.05 -1.89
C GLY A 38 6.27 -0.04 -1.18
N ASP A 39 6.07 -1.21 -1.80
CA ASP A 39 5.45 -2.34 -1.14
C ASP A 39 6.29 -2.85 0.03
N THR A 40 5.61 -3.21 1.11
CA THR A 40 6.27 -3.85 2.26
C THR A 40 6.20 -5.37 2.12
N LEU A 41 7.36 -6.01 2.27
CA LEU A 41 7.50 -7.46 2.22
C LEU A 41 7.70 -8.03 3.64
N LEU A 42 6.88 -9.01 3.99
CA LEU A 42 7.03 -9.82 5.19
C LEU A 42 7.90 -11.02 4.87
N TRP A 43 8.94 -11.21 5.66
CA TRP A 43 9.82 -12.37 5.61
C TRP A 43 9.48 -13.30 6.77
N THR A 44 9.34 -14.58 6.49
CA THR A 44 9.20 -15.63 7.51
C THR A 44 10.21 -16.71 7.23
N VAL A 45 10.94 -17.13 8.26
CA VAL A 45 12.00 -18.14 8.18
C VAL A 45 11.46 -19.46 8.74
N ASN A 46 11.62 -20.53 7.98
CA ASN A 46 11.24 -21.90 8.36
C ASN A 46 12.45 -22.81 8.10
N GLY A 47 13.32 -22.96 9.10
CA GLY A 47 14.59 -23.66 8.93
C GLY A 47 15.48 -22.97 7.90
N ASP A 48 15.84 -23.71 6.84
CA ASP A 48 16.68 -23.22 5.73
C ASP A 48 15.87 -22.55 4.61
N GLU A 49 14.54 -22.49 4.75
CA GLU A 49 13.66 -21.84 3.78
C GLU A 49 13.16 -20.49 4.27
N VAL A 50 12.99 -19.57 3.33
CA VAL A 50 12.34 -18.29 3.56
C VAL A 50 11.09 -18.19 2.70
N ASN A 51 9.98 -17.80 3.32
CA ASN A 51 8.77 -17.39 2.63
C ASN A 51 8.62 -15.87 2.69
N ILE A 52 8.25 -15.27 1.55
CA ILE A 52 8.07 -13.83 1.42
C ILE A 52 6.62 -13.56 1.01
N ARG A 53 5.95 -12.66 1.73
CA ARG A 53 4.58 -12.21 1.46
C ARG A 53 4.52 -10.69 1.35
N ILE A 54 3.58 -10.15 0.58
CA ILE A 54 3.32 -8.71 0.51
C ILE A 54 2.31 -8.37 1.61
N ILE A 55 2.62 -7.41 2.48
CA ILE A 55 1.78 -7.05 3.65
C ILE A 55 1.10 -5.70 3.54
N ASN A 56 1.70 -4.73 2.85
CA ASN A 56 1.12 -3.39 2.76
C ASN A 56 1.16 -2.91 1.30
N ARG A 57 0.11 -3.27 0.56
CA ARG A 57 -0.17 -2.70 -0.74
C ARG A 57 -0.80 -1.33 -0.45
N LYS A 58 0.02 -0.30 -0.24
CA LYS A 58 -0.51 1.06 -0.05
C LYS A 58 -1.23 1.47 -1.33
N GLN A 59 -2.53 1.20 -1.39
CA GLN A 59 -3.42 1.86 -2.31
C GLN A 59 -3.55 3.28 -1.76
N VAL A 60 -2.66 4.17 -2.21
CA VAL A 60 -2.78 5.60 -1.89
C VAL A 60 -4.02 6.08 -2.65
N ASP A 61 -5.16 6.02 -1.99
CA ASP A 61 -6.43 6.53 -2.48
C ASP A 61 -6.44 8.05 -2.25
N TRP A 62 -5.77 8.77 -3.16
CA TRP A 62 -5.65 10.24 -3.12
C TRP A 62 -7.02 10.95 -3.07
N THR A 63 -8.08 10.26 -3.45
CA THR A 63 -9.46 10.73 -3.47
C THR A 63 -10.04 11.02 -2.08
N LYS A 64 -9.46 10.50 -0.98
CA LYS A 64 -9.95 10.73 0.39
C LYS A 64 -9.24 11.84 1.17
N THR A 65 -8.17 12.42 0.62
CA THR A 65 -7.40 13.47 1.32
C THR A 65 -7.96 14.88 1.05
N SER A 66 -8.72 15.08 -0.02
CA SER A 66 -9.22 16.39 -0.43
C SER A 66 -10.44 16.89 0.36
N GLU A 67 -11.21 15.98 0.97
CA GLU A 67 -12.46 16.36 1.67
C GLU A 67 -12.22 16.85 3.10
N LEU A 68 -11.10 16.50 3.75
CA LEU A 68 -10.81 16.94 5.12
C LEU A 68 -10.20 18.35 5.19
N SER A 69 -9.54 18.81 4.11
CA SER A 69 -8.91 20.14 4.06
C SER A 69 -9.90 21.28 3.80
N LEU A 70 -11.13 20.99 3.38
CA LEU A 70 -12.08 22.01 2.90
C LEU A 70 -13.12 22.44 3.95
N LEU A 71 -13.31 21.66 5.03
CA LEU A 71 -14.23 21.99 6.12
C LEU A 71 -13.64 22.94 7.17
N GLU A 72 -12.32 23.04 7.29
CA GLU A 72 -11.68 23.93 8.27
C GLU A 72 -11.70 25.41 7.85
N TRP A 73 -12.05 25.73 6.59
CA TRP A 73 -12.01 27.10 6.07
C TRP A 73 -13.38 27.80 6.01
N THR A 74 -14.50 27.09 6.17
CA THR A 74 -15.84 27.69 6.02
C THR A 74 -16.48 28.16 7.33
N ALA A 75 -15.77 28.10 8.45
CA ALA A 75 -16.31 28.46 9.76
C ALA A 75 -15.71 29.76 10.32
N GLU A 76 -15.77 30.86 9.56
CA GLU A 76 -15.69 32.21 10.14
C GLU A 76 -16.38 33.23 9.22
N ALA A 77 -17.68 33.03 8.98
CA ALA A 77 -18.53 34.03 8.34
C ALA A 77 -19.58 34.51 9.35
N GLU A 78 -19.37 35.75 9.81
CA GLU A 78 -20.34 36.72 10.32
C GLU A 78 -21.23 36.34 11.52
N LYS A 79 -20.97 37.01 12.65
CA LYS A 79 -22.05 37.62 13.42
C LYS A 79 -21.88 39.14 13.44
N PRO A 80 -22.68 39.91 12.68
CA PRO A 80 -22.80 41.33 12.92
C PRO A 80 -23.45 41.51 14.29
N LYS A 81 -22.71 42.11 15.22
CA LYS A 81 -23.21 42.45 16.54
C LYS A 81 -23.34 43.95 16.58
N ASP A 82 -24.48 44.45 16.10
CA ASP A 82 -25.17 45.62 16.62
C ASP A 82 -26.61 45.57 16.08
N PRO A 83 -27.60 45.72 16.98
CA PRO A 83 -28.36 46.95 16.86
C PRO A 83 -28.51 47.70 18.19
N GLU A 84 -28.48 49.02 18.05
CA GLU A 84 -28.91 50.04 19.00
C GLU A 84 -30.17 49.65 19.77
N VAL A 85 -30.19 49.94 21.07
CA VAL A 85 -31.44 50.26 21.77
C VAL A 85 -31.22 51.55 22.53
N SER A 86 -31.93 52.58 22.08
CA SER A 86 -32.12 53.88 22.73
C SER A 86 -33.00 53.76 23.99
N VAL A 87 -32.69 54.56 25.01
CA VAL A 87 -33.54 55.47 25.84
C VAL A 87 -32.83 55.71 27.17
#